data_AF-A0A9J8B3B4-F1
#
_entry.id   AF-A0A9J8B3B4-F1
#
_cell.length_a   1.000
_cell.length_b   1.000
_cell.length_c   1.000
_cell.angle_alpha   90.00
_cell.angle_beta   90.00
_cell.angle_gamma   90.00
#
_symmetry.space_group_name_H-M   'P 1'
#
loop_
_entity.id
_entity.type
_entity.pdbx_description
1 polymer ?
#
loop_
_entity_poly.entity_id
_entity_poly.type
_entity_poly.pdbx_seq_one_letter_code
_entity_poly.pdbx_strand_id
1 'polypeptide(L)'
;MPPAGSDPSDVNEENKPSKNVIAHISQFADDNLTFVRITKFGSAADIPARFIERNISIRGRLRNITEKGLEVEHIPIYVPLLSRLVTKRQPMTLLDVRLAGVELTAEGQDWIGQQLKPAETVWLRLIARQSETLHCLVSVNRGSLFNTCVNEELLRLGLARTSPFVGLDSHSRIYWRLYKRFLRAESRAEKKGKGLWKEES
;
A
#
# COMPACT_ATOMS: atom_id res chain seq x y z
N MET A 1 -6.52 12.06 66.83
CA MET A 1 -7.58 12.45 65.87
C MET A 1 -7.00 13.47 64.90
N PRO A 2 -6.91 13.17 63.59
CA PRO A 2 -6.64 14.13 62.48
C PRO A 2 -7.99 14.79 62.04
N PRO A 3 -8.12 15.69 61.01
CA PRO A 3 -7.37 15.86 59.73
C PRO A 3 -7.08 17.36 59.40
N ALA A 4 -6.62 17.85 58.23
CA ALA A 4 -6.42 17.40 56.84
C ALA A 4 -5.25 18.27 56.27
N GLY A 5 -4.36 17.81 55.41
CA GLY A 5 -4.63 17.41 54.03
C GLY A 5 -4.07 18.48 53.09
N SER A 6 -2.82 18.33 52.67
CA SER A 6 -2.17 19.13 51.63
C SER A 6 -2.72 18.72 50.26
N ASP A 7 -3.33 19.67 49.54
CA ASP A 7 -3.54 19.57 48.08
C ASP A 7 -2.30 20.14 47.38
N PRO A 8 -1.73 19.41 46.43
CA PRO A 8 -1.80 19.93 45.07
C PRO A 8 -2.03 18.79 44.08
N SER A 9 -3.26 18.69 43.57
CA SER A 9 -3.55 17.95 42.35
C SER A 9 -3.97 18.94 41.27
N ASP A 10 -2.97 19.60 40.69
CA ASP A 10 -3.14 20.31 39.42
C ASP A 10 -2.48 19.51 38.30
N VAL A 11 -3.17 19.53 37.16
CA VAL A 11 -2.74 19.09 35.83
C VAL A 11 -2.67 17.59 35.56
N ASN A 12 -3.80 17.00 35.16
CA ASN A 12 -3.81 16.19 33.94
C ASN A 12 -5.20 16.21 33.28
N GLU A 13 -5.58 17.39 32.80
CA GLU A 13 -6.74 17.57 31.94
C GLU A 13 -6.37 17.17 30.50
N GLU A 14 -7.09 16.15 30.03
CA GLU A 14 -7.41 15.83 28.64
C GLU A 14 -6.31 15.77 27.55
N ASN A 15 -6.16 14.56 27.01
CA ASN A 15 -6.31 14.40 25.57
C ASN A 15 -7.22 13.19 25.27
N LYS A 16 -8.48 13.26 25.71
CA LYS A 16 -9.50 12.30 25.30
C LYS A 16 -10.06 12.76 23.96
N PRO A 17 -9.89 11.99 22.86
CA PRO A 17 -10.48 12.36 21.59
C PRO A 17 -12.00 12.49 21.75
N SER A 18 -12.54 13.62 21.28
CA SER A 18 -13.96 13.94 21.41
C SER A 18 -14.82 12.83 20.79
N LYS A 19 -15.94 12.50 21.44
CA LYS A 19 -16.86 11.40 21.06
C LYS A 19 -17.26 11.45 19.57
N ASN A 20 -17.33 12.65 18.98
CA ASN A 20 -17.60 12.85 17.56
C ASN A 20 -16.48 12.34 16.65
N VAL A 21 -15.21 12.55 16.99
CA VAL A 21 -14.08 12.10 16.17
C VAL A 21 -13.99 10.58 16.18
N ILE A 22 -14.19 9.95 17.34
CA ILE A 22 -14.21 8.48 17.46
C ILE A 22 -15.39 7.89 16.67
N ALA A 23 -16.58 8.49 16.77
CA ALA A 23 -17.75 8.04 16.02
C ALA A 23 -17.54 8.15 14.50
N HIS A 24 -16.99 9.26 14.01
CA HIS A 24 -16.68 9.43 12.60
C HIS A 24 -15.58 8.48 12.10
N ILE A 25 -14.55 8.21 12.91
CA ILE A 25 -13.51 7.23 12.58
C ILE A 25 -14.09 5.81 12.58
N SER A 26 -14.96 5.48 13.53
CA SER A 26 -15.62 4.17 13.62
C SER A 26 -16.56 3.96 12.45
N GLN A 27 -17.46 4.90 12.18
CA GLN A 27 -18.41 4.80 11.08
C GLN A 27 -17.70 4.78 9.72
N PHE A 28 -16.62 5.55 9.57
CA PHE A 28 -15.75 5.47 8.41
C PHE A 28 -15.07 4.10 8.29
N ALA A 29 -14.52 3.58 9.39
CA ALA A 29 -13.93 2.25 9.40
C ALA A 29 -14.98 1.20 9.03
N ASP A 30 -16.20 1.30 9.56
CA ASP A 30 -17.29 0.35 9.31
C ASP A 30 -17.78 0.40 7.85
N ASP A 31 -17.98 1.58 7.27
CA ASP A 31 -18.42 1.73 5.88
C ASP A 31 -17.34 1.29 4.87
N ASN A 32 -16.08 1.60 5.15
CA ASN A 32 -14.96 1.22 4.28
C ASN A 32 -14.55 -0.23 4.49
N LEU A 33 -14.59 -0.75 5.72
CA LEU A 33 -14.48 -2.19 5.95
C LEU A 33 -15.59 -2.90 5.17
N THR A 34 -16.85 -2.48 5.30
CA THR A 34 -17.97 -3.18 4.67
C THR A 34 -17.83 -3.21 3.14
N PHE A 35 -17.40 -2.11 2.51
CA PHE A 35 -17.17 -2.08 1.06
C PHE A 35 -15.90 -2.84 0.61
N VAL A 36 -14.78 -2.75 1.34
CA VAL A 36 -13.57 -3.57 1.10
C VAL A 36 -13.86 -5.07 1.31
N ARG A 37 -14.80 -5.41 2.19
CA ARG A 37 -15.06 -6.79 2.64
C ARG A 37 -15.99 -7.59 1.72
N ILE A 38 -16.77 -6.94 0.85
CA ILE A 38 -17.86 -7.61 0.12
C ILE A 38 -17.72 -7.51 -1.41
N THR A 39 -17.03 -6.49 -1.93
CA THR A 39 -16.98 -6.23 -3.38
C THR A 39 -15.68 -6.71 -4.02
N LYS A 40 -15.78 -7.49 -5.11
CA LYS A 40 -14.65 -7.80 -5.98
C LYS A 40 -14.55 -6.76 -7.11
N PHE A 41 -13.42 -6.08 -7.21
CA PHE A 41 -13.11 -5.17 -8.33
C PHE A 41 -12.54 -5.97 -9.50
N GLY A 42 -13.10 -5.79 -10.70
CA GLY A 42 -12.60 -6.40 -11.93
C GLY A 42 -11.77 -5.43 -12.77
N SER A 43 -12.03 -4.13 -12.66
CA SER A 43 -11.29 -3.07 -13.34
C SER A 43 -10.81 -2.02 -12.36
N ALA A 44 -9.89 -1.15 -12.81
CA ALA A 44 -9.50 0.02 -12.02
C ALA A 44 -10.66 1.02 -11.90
N ALA A 45 -11.55 1.09 -12.89
CA ALA A 45 -12.75 1.93 -12.86
C ALA A 45 -13.72 1.55 -11.73
N ASP A 46 -13.81 0.25 -11.40
CA ASP A 46 -14.68 -0.27 -10.34
C ASP A 46 -14.25 0.19 -8.94
N ILE A 47 -13.00 0.62 -8.77
CA ILE A 47 -12.46 1.07 -7.49
C ILE A 47 -12.98 2.50 -7.20
N PRO A 48 -13.66 2.72 -6.06
CA PRO A 48 -14.16 4.05 -5.70
C PRO A 48 -13.02 5.06 -5.55
N ALA A 49 -13.22 6.30 -6.02
CA ALA A 49 -12.23 7.37 -5.91
C ALA A 49 -11.73 7.57 -4.47
N ARG A 50 -12.63 7.50 -3.48
CA ARG A 50 -12.31 7.61 -2.05
C ARG A 50 -11.28 6.60 -1.54
N PHE A 51 -11.14 5.44 -2.19
CA PHE A 51 -10.13 4.43 -1.83
C PHE A 51 -8.73 4.91 -2.21
N ILE A 52 -8.62 5.58 -3.36
CA ILE A 52 -7.36 6.14 -3.86
C ILE A 52 -7.00 7.38 -3.03
N GLU A 53 -7.96 8.30 -2.84
CA GLU A 53 -7.78 9.54 -2.05
C GLU A 53 -7.28 9.27 -0.63
N ARG A 54 -7.73 8.16 -0.02
CA ARG A 54 -7.37 7.77 1.35
C ARG A 54 -6.23 6.75 1.42
N ASN A 55 -5.63 6.42 0.28
CA ASN A 55 -4.57 5.42 0.15
C ASN A 55 -4.91 4.08 0.82
N ILE A 56 -6.12 3.58 0.59
CA ILE A 56 -6.59 2.30 1.12
C ILE A 56 -5.76 1.16 0.52
N SER A 57 -5.42 0.18 1.36
CA SER A 57 -4.81 -1.06 0.92
C SER A 57 -5.88 -2.10 0.60
N ILE A 58 -5.87 -2.59 -0.64
CA ILE A 58 -6.67 -3.74 -1.07
C ILE A 58 -5.79 -4.97 -1.22
N ARG A 59 -6.39 -6.16 -1.13
CA ARG A 59 -5.67 -7.43 -1.27
C ARG A 59 -5.84 -7.96 -2.68
N GLY A 60 -4.78 -8.50 -3.25
CA GLY A 60 -4.80 -9.11 -4.57
C GLY A 60 -3.98 -10.39 -4.62
N ARG A 61 -4.27 -11.22 -5.62
CA ARG A 61 -3.49 -12.40 -5.99
C ARG A 61 -2.70 -12.08 -7.25
N LEU A 62 -1.39 -12.17 -7.17
CA LEU A 62 -0.54 -12.01 -8.35
C LEU A 62 -0.85 -13.11 -9.36
N ARG A 63 -1.16 -12.72 -10.60
CA ARG A 63 -1.42 -13.66 -11.69
C ARG A 63 -0.28 -13.66 -12.70
N ASN A 64 0.20 -12.47 -13.07
CA ASN A 64 1.29 -12.34 -14.02
C ASN A 64 2.20 -11.16 -13.68
N ILE A 65 3.44 -11.22 -14.14
CA ILE A 65 4.42 -10.14 -14.08
C ILE A 65 4.71 -9.76 -15.53
N THR A 66 4.39 -8.51 -15.88
CA THR A 66 4.58 -7.93 -17.21
C THR A 66 5.78 -6.99 -17.19
N GLU A 67 6.32 -6.65 -18.36
CA GLU A 67 7.43 -5.69 -18.49
C GLU A 67 7.13 -4.34 -17.83
N LYS A 68 5.86 -3.94 -17.82
CA LYS A 68 5.44 -2.65 -17.29
C LYS A 68 5.04 -2.72 -15.80
N GLY A 69 4.84 -3.91 -15.22
CA GLY A 69 4.28 -4.06 -13.85
C GLY A 69 3.60 -5.40 -13.58
N LEU A 70 2.53 -5.41 -12.79
CA LEU A 70 1.88 -6.63 -12.30
C LEU A 70 0.43 -6.73 -12.77
N GLU A 71 -0.01 -7.94 -13.10
CA GLU A 71 -1.43 -8.25 -13.28
C GLU A 71 -1.94 -8.98 -12.05
N VAL A 72 -2.93 -8.38 -11.38
CA VAL A 72 -3.38 -8.82 -10.07
C VAL A 72 -4.89 -9.06 -10.07
N GLU A 73 -5.32 -10.25 -9.67
CA GLU A 73 -6.73 -10.50 -9.40
C GLU A 73 -7.08 -9.98 -8.00
N HIS A 74 -8.08 -9.12 -7.88
CA HIS A 74 -8.53 -8.65 -6.57
C HIS A 74 -9.15 -9.78 -5.73
N ILE A 75 -8.73 -9.88 -4.46
CA ILE A 75 -9.32 -10.78 -3.45
C ILE A 75 -10.03 -9.93 -2.40
N PRO A 76 -11.38 -9.90 -2.37
CA PRO A 76 -12.10 -9.22 -1.30
C PRO A 76 -11.84 -9.91 0.05
N ILE A 77 -11.87 -9.11 1.12
CA ILE A 77 -11.65 -9.60 2.48
C ILE A 77 -12.99 -10.10 3.04
N TYR A 78 -13.45 -11.28 2.57
CA TYR A 78 -14.77 -11.81 2.92
C TYR A 78 -14.99 -12.00 4.44
N VAL A 79 -16.22 -11.70 4.89
CA VAL A 79 -16.79 -12.22 6.14
C VAL A 79 -17.54 -13.53 5.87
N PRO A 80 -17.41 -14.56 6.73
CA PRO A 80 -17.80 -15.94 6.42
C PRO A 80 -19.28 -16.16 6.02
N LEU A 81 -20.19 -15.25 6.36
CA LEU A 81 -21.64 -15.48 6.29
C LEU A 81 -22.29 -15.22 4.91
N LEU A 82 -21.65 -14.49 3.99
CA LEU A 82 -22.25 -14.07 2.70
C LEU A 82 -21.66 -14.81 1.47
N SER A 83 -20.78 -15.77 1.70
CA SER A 83 -19.87 -16.38 0.70
C SER A 83 -20.54 -17.24 -0.38
N ARG A 84 -21.76 -17.75 -0.15
CA ARG A 84 -22.39 -18.79 -0.99
C ARG A 84 -23.09 -18.25 -2.25
N LEU A 85 -23.46 -16.97 -2.27
CA LEU A 85 -24.23 -16.38 -3.38
C LEU A 85 -23.37 -15.58 -4.38
N VAL A 86 -22.19 -15.11 -3.96
CA VAL A 86 -21.33 -14.21 -4.78
C VAL A 86 -20.38 -14.98 -5.71
N THR A 87 -20.21 -16.29 -5.54
CA THR A 87 -19.21 -17.10 -6.27
C THR A 87 -19.66 -17.61 -7.64
N LYS A 88 -20.86 -17.28 -8.13
CA LYS A 88 -21.29 -17.69 -9.47
C LYS A 88 -20.75 -16.72 -10.55
N ARG A 89 -19.66 -17.17 -11.20
CA ARG A 89 -19.22 -16.77 -12.55
C ARG A 89 -18.98 -15.27 -12.78
N GLN A 90 -18.04 -14.69 -12.06
CA GLN A 90 -17.37 -13.48 -12.58
C GLN A 90 -16.20 -13.92 -13.49
N PRO A 91 -16.08 -13.37 -14.71
CA PRO A 91 -14.90 -13.60 -15.54
C PRO A 91 -13.62 -13.21 -14.79
N MET A 92 -12.52 -13.94 -15.03
CA MET A 92 -11.22 -13.58 -14.47
C MET A 92 -10.81 -12.22 -15.03
N THR A 93 -10.86 -11.23 -14.17
CA THR A 93 -10.55 -9.84 -14.47
C THR A 93 -9.32 -9.46 -13.66
N LEU A 94 -8.35 -8.84 -14.33
CA LEU A 94 -7.03 -8.54 -13.78
C LEU A 94 -6.87 -7.03 -13.70
N LEU A 95 -6.46 -6.55 -12.54
CA LEU A 95 -6.07 -5.17 -12.33
C LEU A 95 -4.65 -4.99 -12.86
N ASP A 96 -4.47 -4.02 -13.77
CA ASP A 96 -3.14 -3.57 -14.20
C ASP A 96 -2.53 -2.68 -13.12
N VAL A 97 -1.44 -3.17 -12.50
CA VAL A 97 -0.79 -2.54 -11.36
C VAL A 97 0.63 -2.12 -11.73
N ARG A 98 0.91 -0.83 -11.58
CA ARG A 98 2.26 -0.24 -11.70
C ARG A 98 2.83 0.02 -10.32
N LEU A 99 4.13 -0.22 -10.16
CA LEU A 99 4.82 0.15 -8.94
C LEU A 99 4.96 1.68 -8.90
N ALA A 100 4.26 2.31 -7.98
CA ALA A 100 4.31 3.76 -7.82
C ALA A 100 5.68 4.23 -7.31
N GLY A 101 6.14 5.36 -7.83
CA GLY A 101 7.33 6.06 -7.36
C GLY A 101 8.66 5.41 -7.74
N VAL A 102 8.66 4.38 -8.59
CA VAL A 102 9.88 3.71 -9.04
C VAL A 102 9.91 3.58 -10.55
N GLU A 103 11.10 3.72 -11.11
CA GLU A 103 11.42 3.37 -12.49
C GLU A 103 12.27 2.10 -12.47
N LEU A 104 11.76 1.02 -13.07
CA LEU A 104 12.40 -0.29 -13.05
C LEU A 104 13.54 -0.38 -14.05
N THR A 105 14.61 -1.04 -13.62
CA THR A 105 15.66 -1.53 -14.51
C THR A 105 15.32 -2.94 -14.99
N ALA A 106 16.03 -3.43 -16.01
CA ALA A 106 15.91 -4.83 -16.44
C ALA A 106 16.23 -5.80 -15.28
N GLU A 107 17.30 -5.55 -14.52
CA GLU A 107 17.64 -6.36 -13.33
C GLU A 107 16.55 -6.31 -12.26
N GLY A 108 15.92 -5.16 -12.07
CA GLY A 108 14.80 -5.01 -11.15
C GLY A 108 13.58 -5.80 -11.57
N GLN A 109 13.30 -5.85 -12.87
CA GLN A 109 12.24 -6.68 -13.43
C GLN A 109 12.50 -8.17 -13.17
N ASP A 110 13.72 -8.64 -13.45
CA ASP A 110 14.13 -10.02 -13.19
C ASP A 110 14.03 -10.36 -11.69
N TRP A 111 14.47 -9.44 -10.84
CA TRP A 111 14.39 -9.60 -9.39
C TRP A 111 12.95 -9.72 -8.90
N ILE A 112 12.01 -8.93 -9.43
CA ILE A 112 10.58 -9.07 -9.10
C ILE A 112 10.09 -10.48 -9.46
N GLY A 113 10.47 -10.98 -10.65
CA GLY A 113 10.15 -12.33 -11.10
C GLY A 113 10.66 -13.44 -10.18
N GLN A 114 11.85 -13.26 -9.61
CA GLN A 114 12.44 -14.20 -8.65
C GLN A 114 11.83 -14.08 -7.25
N GLN A 115 11.39 -12.88 -6.87
CA GLN A 115 10.91 -12.60 -5.52
C GLN A 115 9.42 -12.86 -5.33
N LEU A 116 8.59 -12.57 -6.33
CA LEU A 116 7.14 -12.75 -6.23
C LEU A 116 6.74 -14.11 -6.77
N LYS A 117 6.11 -14.93 -5.92
CA LYS A 117 5.67 -16.27 -6.36
C LYS A 117 4.38 -16.16 -7.17
N PRO A 118 4.18 -17.03 -8.17
CA PRO A 118 2.88 -17.16 -8.82
C PRO A 118 1.77 -17.39 -7.79
N ALA A 119 0.63 -16.71 -7.95
CA ALA A 119 -0.50 -16.74 -7.03
C ALA A 119 -0.22 -16.23 -5.59
N GLU A 120 0.92 -15.57 -5.34
CA GLU A 120 1.19 -14.94 -4.06
C GLU A 120 0.18 -13.83 -3.75
N THR A 121 -0.18 -13.72 -2.47
CA THR A 121 -1.07 -12.65 -2.01
C THR A 121 -0.26 -11.38 -1.76
N VAL A 122 -0.63 -10.32 -2.46
CA VAL A 122 -0.02 -8.99 -2.36
C VAL A 122 -1.01 -7.99 -1.76
N TRP A 123 -0.48 -7.02 -1.02
CA TRP A 123 -1.20 -5.84 -0.59
C TRP A 123 -0.91 -4.69 -1.53
N LEU A 124 -1.96 -4.10 -2.08
CA LEU A 124 -1.91 -2.98 -3.00
C LEU A 124 -2.40 -1.74 -2.27
N ARG A 125 -1.48 -0.90 -1.78
CA ARG A 125 -1.84 0.43 -1.29
C ARG A 125 -2.05 1.35 -2.50
N LEU A 126 -3.28 1.78 -2.70
CA LEU A 126 -3.69 2.59 -3.84
C LEU A 126 -3.11 4.00 -3.72
N ILE A 127 -2.30 4.42 -4.69
CA ILE A 127 -1.71 5.77 -4.71
C ILE A 127 -2.43 6.67 -5.71
N ALA A 128 -2.62 6.17 -6.93
CA ALA A 128 -3.33 6.88 -7.99
C ALA A 128 -3.98 5.89 -8.95
N ARG A 129 -4.93 6.38 -9.74
CA ARG A 129 -5.50 5.68 -10.90
C ARG A 129 -5.34 6.57 -12.12
N GLN A 130 -4.81 6.00 -13.20
CA GLN A 130 -4.72 6.64 -14.50
C GLN A 130 -5.43 5.77 -15.52
N SER A 131 -6.61 6.20 -15.96
CA SER A 131 -7.51 5.41 -16.81
C SER A 131 -7.76 4.01 -16.19
N GLU A 132 -7.28 2.94 -16.82
CA GLU A 132 -7.43 1.56 -16.35
C GLU A 132 -6.24 1.02 -15.55
N THR A 133 -5.23 1.85 -15.28
CA THR A 133 -4.00 1.46 -14.61
C THR A 133 -3.96 2.01 -13.18
N LEU A 134 -3.62 1.13 -12.22
CA LEU A 134 -3.45 1.49 -10.83
C LEU A 134 -1.97 1.68 -10.50
N HIS A 135 -1.63 2.82 -9.93
CA HIS A 135 -0.31 3.05 -9.34
C HIS A 135 -0.38 2.70 -7.86
N CYS A 136 0.40 1.70 -7.43
CA CYS A 136 0.33 1.15 -6.09
C CYS A 136 1.70 1.07 -5.42
N LEU A 137 1.71 1.16 -4.09
CA LEU A 137 2.78 0.56 -3.30
C LEU A 137 2.41 -0.91 -3.06
N VAL A 138 3.23 -1.81 -3.58
CA VAL A 138 3.04 -3.25 -3.49
C VAL A 138 3.80 -3.76 -2.27
N SER A 139 3.12 -4.54 -1.43
CA SER A 139 3.76 -5.15 -0.26
C SER A 139 3.41 -6.62 -0.12
N VAL A 140 4.39 -7.43 0.29
CA VAL A 140 4.25 -8.87 0.48
C VAL A 140 4.55 -9.25 1.92
N ASN A 141 3.76 -10.19 2.44
CA ASN A 141 4.00 -10.74 3.76
C ASN A 141 5.07 -11.83 3.66
N ARG A 142 6.24 -11.62 4.27
CA ARG A 142 7.37 -12.56 4.23
C ARG A 142 7.49 -13.42 5.51
N GLY A 143 6.39 -13.56 6.26
CA GLY A 143 6.38 -14.26 7.54
C GLY A 143 6.56 -13.32 8.74
N SER A 144 6.16 -13.81 9.92
CA SER A 144 6.11 -13.14 11.24
C SER A 144 6.27 -11.61 11.23
N LEU A 145 5.12 -10.89 11.24
CA LEU A 145 4.97 -9.46 11.48
C LEU A 145 5.66 -8.46 10.53
N PHE A 146 6.50 -8.90 9.58
CA PHE A 146 7.17 -8.00 8.63
C PHE A 146 6.51 -8.04 7.25
N ASN A 147 5.90 -6.91 6.87
CA ASN A 147 5.45 -6.65 5.52
C ASN A 147 6.54 -5.89 4.75
N THR A 148 7.02 -6.45 3.65
CA THR A 148 8.07 -5.83 2.83
C THR A 148 7.42 -5.07 1.69
N CYS A 149 7.69 -3.77 1.59
CA CYS A 149 7.30 -2.97 0.43
C CYS A 149 8.28 -3.23 -0.72
N VAL A 150 7.80 -3.86 -1.78
CA VAL A 150 8.57 -4.25 -2.96
C VAL A 150 9.20 -3.01 -3.62
N ASN A 151 8.43 -1.92 -3.75
CA ASN A 151 8.88 -0.66 -4.35
C ASN A 151 10.14 -0.11 -3.65
N GLU A 152 10.12 -0.02 -2.32
CA GLU A 152 11.26 0.51 -1.56
C GLU A 152 12.45 -0.46 -1.57
N GLU A 153 12.18 -1.77 -1.56
CA GLU A 153 13.24 -2.77 -1.57
C GLU A 153 14.06 -2.74 -2.87
N LEU A 154 13.39 -2.53 -4.01
CA LEU A 154 14.06 -2.31 -5.29
C LEU A 154 15.06 -1.14 -5.23
N LEU A 155 14.64 -0.01 -4.64
CA LEU A 155 15.51 1.15 -4.46
C LEU A 155 16.67 0.85 -3.52
N ARG A 156 16.41 0.12 -2.41
CA ARG A 156 17.43 -0.25 -1.42
C ARG A 156 18.50 -1.18 -2.00
N LEU A 157 18.14 -1.98 -3.01
CA LEU A 157 19.03 -2.87 -3.73
C LEU A 157 19.70 -2.22 -4.93
N GLY A 158 19.32 -0.99 -5.29
CA GLY A 158 19.82 -0.28 -6.48
C GLY A 158 19.28 -0.88 -7.78
N LEU A 159 18.12 -1.54 -7.75
CA LEU A 159 17.49 -2.21 -8.89
C LEU A 159 16.41 -1.35 -9.57
N ALA A 160 16.19 -0.15 -9.05
CA ALA A 160 15.26 0.84 -9.59
C ALA A 160 15.76 2.24 -9.22
N ARG A 161 15.24 3.25 -9.91
CA ARG A 161 15.41 4.67 -9.56
C ARG A 161 14.14 5.25 -8.97
N THR A 162 14.28 6.26 -8.10
CA THR A 162 13.11 7.00 -7.61
C THR A 162 12.51 7.79 -8.76
N SER A 163 11.19 7.70 -8.92
CA SER A 163 10.43 8.42 -9.93
C SER A 163 9.29 9.20 -9.27
N PRO A 164 8.79 10.30 -9.86
CA PRO A 164 7.62 11.00 -9.36
C PRO A 164 6.39 10.07 -9.23
N PHE A 165 5.59 10.30 -8.19
CA PHE A 165 4.33 9.56 -8.00
C PHE A 165 3.26 10.09 -8.96
N VAL A 166 3.14 9.47 -10.14
CA VAL A 166 2.13 9.81 -11.16
C VAL A 166 0.73 9.82 -10.54
N GLY A 167 -0.03 10.90 -10.78
CA GLY A 167 -1.40 11.06 -10.31
C GLY A 167 -1.56 11.37 -8.81
N LEU A 168 -0.47 11.49 -8.05
CA LEU A 168 -0.48 11.99 -6.67
C LEU A 168 -0.13 13.48 -6.65
N ASP A 169 -0.89 14.29 -5.92
CA ASP A 169 -0.64 15.73 -5.79
C ASP A 169 0.75 16.00 -5.18
N SER A 170 1.61 16.71 -5.93
CA SER A 170 2.97 17.08 -5.54
C SER A 170 3.02 18.04 -4.36
N HIS A 171 1.93 18.76 -4.06
CA HIS A 171 1.83 19.62 -2.90
C HIS A 171 1.34 18.87 -1.64
N SER A 172 0.89 17.63 -1.79
CA SER A 172 0.41 16.84 -0.67
C SER A 172 1.53 16.43 0.29
N ARG A 173 1.23 16.40 1.58
CA ARG A 173 2.16 15.90 2.62
C ARG A 173 2.55 14.44 2.39
N ILE A 174 1.65 13.65 1.81
CA ILE A 174 1.86 12.23 1.55
C ILE A 174 2.90 12.04 0.44
N TYR A 175 2.82 12.82 -0.63
CA TYR A 175 3.81 12.82 -1.71
C TYR A 175 5.22 13.02 -1.14
N TRP A 176 5.46 14.12 -0.43
CA TRP A 176 6.78 14.43 0.10
C TRP A 176 7.29 13.40 1.11
N ARG A 177 6.39 12.83 1.92
CA ARG A 177 6.75 11.76 2.86
C ARG A 177 7.25 10.52 2.12
N LEU A 178 6.51 10.07 1.09
CA LEU A 178 6.87 8.89 0.29
C LEU A 178 8.13 9.15 -0.55
N TYR A 179 8.18 10.28 -1.26
CA TYR A 179 9.29 10.65 -2.12
C TYR A 179 10.61 10.75 -1.34
N LYS A 180 10.60 11.41 -0.17
CA LYS A 180 11.77 11.48 0.71
C LYS A 180 12.22 10.11 1.23
N ARG A 181 11.27 9.20 1.52
CA ARG A 181 11.58 7.83 1.93
C ARG A 181 12.29 7.07 0.80
N PHE A 182 11.81 7.22 -0.43
CA PHE A 182 12.36 6.54 -1.61
C PHE A 182 13.76 7.05 -1.96
N LEU A 183 13.95 8.38 -2.00
CA LEU A 183 15.27 8.98 -2.19
C LEU A 183 16.29 8.52 -1.14
N ARG A 184 15.87 8.35 0.12
CA ARG A 184 16.74 7.80 1.18
C ARG A 184 17.12 6.35 0.92
N ALA A 185 16.21 5.53 0.36
CA ALA A 185 16.51 4.14 0.02
C ALA A 185 17.51 4.06 -1.15
N GLU A 186 17.29 4.85 -2.19
CA GLU A 186 18.18 4.96 -3.35
C GLU A 186 19.57 5.48 -2.97
N SER A 187 19.66 6.59 -2.22
CA SER A 187 20.95 7.15 -1.76
C SER A 187 21.72 6.16 -0.87
N ARG A 188 21.04 5.27 -0.15
CA ARG A 188 21.71 4.19 0.60
C ARG A 188 22.25 3.09 -0.30
N ALA A 189 21.61 2.80 -1.42
CA ALA A 189 22.12 1.85 -2.40
C ALA A 189 23.35 2.42 -3.12
N GLU A 190 23.28 3.70 -3.49
CA GLU A 190 24.38 4.46 -4.10
C GLU A 190 25.63 4.46 -3.22
N LYS A 191 25.50 4.88 -1.96
CA LYS A 191 26.62 4.88 -0.99
C LYS A 191 27.22 3.50 -0.74
N LYS A 192 26.50 2.43 -1.07
CA LYS A 192 26.93 1.04 -0.89
C LYS A 192 27.37 0.40 -2.21
N GLY A 193 27.41 1.14 -3.31
CA GLY A 193 27.77 0.63 -4.63
C GLY A 193 26.90 -0.56 -5.08
N LYS A 194 25.59 -0.51 -4.83
CA LYS A 194 24.68 -1.63 -5.14
C LYS A 194 23.95 -1.44 -6.46
N GLY A 195 23.65 -2.56 -7.15
CA GLY A 195 22.86 -2.57 -8.38
C GLY A 195 23.45 -1.61 -9.42
N LEU A 196 22.64 -0.63 -9.84
CA LEU A 196 22.99 0.47 -10.74
C LEU A 196 24.26 1.26 -10.35
N TRP A 197 24.68 1.20 -9.09
CA TRP A 197 25.78 1.99 -8.55
C TRP A 197 27.08 1.19 -8.37
N LYS A 198 27.13 -0.04 -8.89
CA LYS A 198 28.39 -0.81 -8.91
C LYS A 198 29.35 -0.14 -9.90
N GLU A 199 30.58 0.10 -9.47
CA GLU A 199 31.64 0.53 -10.37
C GLU A 199 32.04 -0.66 -11.27
N GLU A 200 32.16 -0.43 -12.58
CA GLU A 200 32.76 -1.41 -13.48
C GLU A 200 34.21 -1.66 -13.04
N SER A 201 34.52 -2.92 -12.70
CA SER A 201 35.85 -3.36 -12.28
C SER A 201 36.69 -3.78 -13.47
#